data_AF-A0A3D4UHA2-F1
#
_entry.id   AF-A0A3D4UHA2-F1
#
_cell.length_a   1.000
_cell.length_b   1.000
_cell.length_c   1.000
_cell.angle_alpha   90.00
_cell.angle_beta   90.00
_cell.angle_gamma   90.00
#
_symmetry.space_group_name_H-M   'P 1'
#
loop_
_entity.id
_entity.type
_entity.pdbx_description
1 polymer ?
#
loop_
_entity_poly.entity_id
_entity_poly.type
_entity_poly.pdbx_seq_one_letter_code
_entity_poly.pdbx_strand_id
1 'polypeptide(L)'
;MRPLEHQSAAVRRDLAEQLGIEHSVARMWSELLLDSIRRDFARPTIHSRNLYHTSAAMWDAWAAFEPGTDQVFHNETMIADDVQLAREEAISYAMYRILRHRFALSPAAIEMYPEYDMLMGELGYDISITDTAGDTPAALGNRIAESVIQFGLTDGSNEQLDYANLYYEPINPPLLPDFPGNPDMLDPNRWQPLALEFFVDQSGNPIPTGYPDFLSPEWGEVTPFAMDQDDVQIKQRDGFTWQIWHDPGDPPYINGEPAEDLRYKWGYEVVVTWSSHLDPATGTMIDISPATFGNAPLPLIAEETDFYDKLNGGDWGEGYDVNPSTGLPYEPQMVPLGDYARVLAEFWADGPDSETPPGHWFSVLHYVTDHPEHNGQFMGQGPVLDPLEYDVKSYLALGGGMHDSAISAWSVKGYYDYPRPVSSIRYMCDRGQCSDPNMPSFHPEGINLIPDYIEVVTT
;
A
#
# COMPACT_ATOMS: atom_id res chain seq x y z
N MET A 1 -11.18 -17.22 -1.87
CA MET A 1 -11.09 -16.40 -3.09
C MET A 1 -10.60 -17.28 -4.23
N ARG A 2 -11.38 -17.50 -5.29
CA ARG A 2 -10.74 -17.75 -6.59
C ARG A 2 -10.12 -16.41 -7.01
N PRO A 3 -8.90 -16.35 -7.54
CA PRO A 3 -8.33 -15.08 -7.95
C PRO A 3 -9.27 -14.47 -9.00
N LEU A 4 -9.98 -13.41 -8.61
CA LEU A 4 -10.60 -12.44 -9.49
C LEU A 4 -9.53 -11.54 -10.14
N GLU A 5 -8.25 -11.83 -9.89
CA GLU A 5 -7.08 -10.99 -10.12
C GLU A 5 -6.70 -10.78 -11.58
N HIS A 6 -7.36 -11.47 -12.53
CA HIS A 6 -6.92 -11.49 -13.94
C HIS A 6 -8.00 -11.14 -14.96
N GLN A 7 -9.12 -10.58 -14.52
CA GLN A 7 -10.23 -10.24 -15.40
C GLN A 7 -10.38 -8.72 -15.49
N SER A 8 -10.49 -8.18 -16.71
CA SER A 8 -10.75 -6.74 -16.90
C SER A 8 -12.02 -6.32 -16.16
N ALA A 9 -12.16 -5.01 -15.89
CA ALA A 9 -13.33 -4.42 -15.24
C ALA A 9 -14.63 -4.87 -15.90
N ALA A 10 -14.65 -4.94 -17.24
CA ALA A 10 -15.79 -5.46 -18.00
C ALA A 10 -16.12 -6.92 -17.66
N VAL A 11 -15.11 -7.80 -17.60
CA VAL A 11 -15.32 -9.22 -17.28
C VAL A 11 -15.76 -9.40 -15.81
N ARG A 12 -15.22 -8.60 -14.88
CA ARG A 12 -15.65 -8.62 -13.48
C ARG A 12 -17.11 -8.17 -13.33
N ARG A 13 -17.51 -7.14 -14.06
CA ARG A 13 -18.91 -6.70 -14.15
C ARG A 13 -19.81 -7.80 -14.72
N ASP A 14 -19.43 -8.42 -15.84
CA ASP A 14 -20.21 -9.51 -16.45
C ASP A 14 -20.40 -10.70 -15.49
N LEU A 15 -19.37 -11.03 -14.69
CA LEU A 15 -19.46 -12.08 -13.69
C LEU A 15 -20.39 -11.69 -12.52
N ALA A 16 -20.32 -10.44 -12.06
CA ALA A 16 -21.21 -9.91 -11.03
C ALA A 16 -22.68 -9.95 -11.49
N GLU A 17 -22.95 -9.53 -12.73
CA GLU A 17 -24.29 -9.58 -13.34
C GLU A 17 -24.81 -11.03 -13.42
N GLN A 18 -23.96 -12.00 -13.76
CA GLN A 18 -24.33 -13.42 -13.75
C GLN A 18 -24.70 -13.94 -12.35
N LEU A 19 -24.19 -13.29 -11.30
CA LEU A 19 -24.54 -13.57 -9.90
C LEU A 19 -25.75 -12.74 -9.42
N GLY A 20 -26.31 -11.89 -10.27
CA GLY A 20 -27.42 -11.00 -9.93
C GLY A 20 -27.00 -9.80 -9.08
N ILE A 21 -25.72 -9.42 -9.13
CA ILE A 21 -25.16 -8.26 -8.46
C ILE A 21 -25.08 -7.11 -9.46
N GLU A 22 -25.69 -5.98 -9.14
CA GLU A 22 -25.65 -4.76 -9.94
C GLU A 22 -24.62 -3.80 -9.35
N HIS A 23 -23.60 -3.43 -10.13
CA HIS A 23 -22.57 -2.49 -9.71
C HIS A 23 -23.08 -1.05 -9.86
N SER A 24 -22.87 -0.23 -8.82
CA SER A 24 -23.10 1.22 -8.94
C SER A 24 -22.12 1.86 -9.92
N VAL A 25 -22.41 3.07 -10.40
CA VAL A 25 -21.46 3.80 -11.26
C VAL A 25 -20.13 4.07 -10.56
N ALA A 26 -20.14 4.29 -9.24
CA ALA A 26 -18.93 4.46 -8.44
C ALA A 26 -18.08 3.18 -8.47
N ARG A 27 -18.71 2.01 -8.33
CA ARG A 27 -18.05 0.72 -8.47
C ARG A 27 -17.46 0.52 -9.86
N MET A 28 -18.20 0.84 -10.92
CA MET A 28 -17.72 0.70 -12.30
C MET A 28 -16.46 1.54 -12.56
N TRP A 29 -16.44 2.80 -12.10
CA TRP A 29 -15.27 3.67 -12.22
C TRP A 29 -14.11 3.26 -11.30
N SER A 30 -14.41 2.75 -10.10
CA SER A 30 -13.41 2.18 -9.19
C SER A 30 -12.70 0.98 -9.84
N GLU A 31 -13.44 0.07 -10.48
CA GLU A 31 -12.83 -1.07 -11.18
C GLU A 31 -11.92 -0.64 -12.34
N LEU A 32 -12.28 0.42 -13.09
CA LEU A 32 -11.41 0.98 -14.13
C LEU A 32 -10.18 1.68 -13.57
N LEU A 33 -10.31 2.39 -12.44
CA LEU A 33 -9.16 2.96 -11.73
C LEU A 33 -8.19 1.86 -11.32
N LEU A 34 -8.70 0.80 -10.69
CA LEU A 34 -7.92 -0.35 -10.28
C LEU A 34 -7.23 -1.04 -11.48
N ASP A 35 -7.94 -1.21 -12.59
CA ASP A 35 -7.34 -1.72 -13.83
C ASP A 35 -6.24 -0.82 -14.40
N SER A 36 -6.37 0.50 -14.21
CA SER A 36 -5.36 1.47 -14.62
C SER A 36 -4.11 1.33 -13.74
N ILE A 37 -4.29 1.17 -12.42
CA ILE A 37 -3.19 0.98 -11.47
C ILE A 37 -2.43 -0.32 -11.77
N ARG A 38 -3.12 -1.44 -12.03
CA ARG A 38 -2.47 -2.72 -12.40
C ARG A 38 -1.53 -2.61 -13.59
N ARG A 39 -1.81 -1.66 -14.49
CA ARG A 39 -1.11 -1.50 -15.77
C ARG A 39 -0.21 -0.27 -15.77
N ASP A 40 -0.03 0.37 -14.61
CA ASP A 40 0.89 1.49 -14.43
C ASP A 40 2.18 1.05 -13.74
N PHE A 41 3.07 2.01 -13.48
CA PHE A 41 4.26 1.77 -12.65
C PHE A 41 3.90 1.45 -11.19
N ALA A 42 4.72 0.67 -10.51
CA ALA A 42 4.56 0.39 -9.08
C ALA A 42 4.89 1.62 -8.22
N ARG A 43 3.87 2.43 -7.92
CA ARG A 43 4.00 3.72 -7.24
C ARG A 43 2.98 3.85 -6.09
N PRO A 44 3.09 3.07 -5.00
CA PRO A 44 2.07 2.98 -3.95
C PRO A 44 1.65 4.32 -3.33
N THR A 45 2.58 5.27 -3.17
CA THR A 45 2.26 6.63 -2.68
C THR A 45 1.35 7.39 -3.64
N ILE A 46 1.68 7.36 -4.93
CA ILE A 46 0.89 7.99 -6.00
C ILE A 46 -0.46 7.28 -6.14
N HIS A 47 -0.51 5.95 -6.03
CA HIS A 47 -1.74 5.18 -6.19
C HIS A 47 -2.68 5.33 -5.00
N SER A 48 -2.19 5.36 -3.76
CA SER A 48 -2.99 5.73 -2.57
C SER A 48 -3.65 7.10 -2.76
N ARG A 49 -2.88 8.08 -3.26
CA ARG A 49 -3.38 9.42 -3.53
C ARG A 49 -4.42 9.44 -4.67
N ASN A 50 -4.19 8.70 -5.75
CA ASN A 50 -5.16 8.60 -6.85
C ASN A 50 -6.48 7.99 -6.36
N LEU A 51 -6.42 6.89 -5.60
CA LEU A 51 -7.58 6.24 -4.98
C LEU A 51 -8.37 7.23 -4.13
N TYR A 52 -7.70 7.95 -3.22
CA TYR A 52 -8.35 8.96 -2.40
C TYR A 52 -8.98 10.10 -3.23
N HIS A 53 -8.22 10.70 -4.14
CA HIS A 53 -8.70 11.84 -4.93
C HIS A 53 -9.92 11.48 -5.77
N THR A 54 -9.95 10.28 -6.34
CA THR A 54 -11.14 9.79 -7.04
C THR A 54 -12.30 9.48 -6.10
N SER A 55 -12.05 8.86 -4.95
CA SER A 55 -13.10 8.59 -3.96
C SER A 55 -13.76 9.88 -3.46
N ALA A 56 -12.96 10.90 -3.18
CA ALA A 56 -13.42 12.22 -2.78
C ALA A 56 -14.17 12.94 -3.91
N ALA A 57 -13.74 12.80 -5.17
CA ALA A 57 -14.49 13.33 -6.31
C ALA A 57 -15.88 12.68 -6.44
N MET A 58 -15.96 11.35 -6.25
CA MET A 58 -17.23 10.64 -6.25
C MET A 58 -18.13 11.09 -5.09
N TRP A 59 -17.54 11.27 -3.90
CA TRP A 59 -18.23 11.81 -2.73
C TRP A 59 -18.77 13.21 -2.98
N ASP A 60 -17.95 14.14 -3.49
CA ASP A 60 -18.36 15.52 -3.75
C ASP A 60 -19.51 15.58 -4.75
N ALA A 61 -19.47 14.73 -5.79
CA ALA A 61 -20.55 14.60 -6.77
C ALA A 61 -21.85 14.05 -6.14
N TRP A 62 -21.74 13.07 -5.25
CA TRP A 62 -22.89 12.52 -4.53
C TRP A 62 -23.49 13.52 -3.53
N ALA A 63 -22.62 14.16 -2.74
CA ALA A 63 -22.93 15.11 -1.68
C ALA A 63 -23.47 16.44 -2.21
N ALA A 64 -23.14 16.84 -3.45
CA ALA A 64 -23.70 18.03 -4.06
C ALA A 64 -25.24 18.02 -4.12
N PHE A 65 -25.85 16.84 -4.16
CA PHE A 65 -27.30 16.67 -4.15
C PHE A 65 -27.86 16.29 -2.77
N GLU A 66 -27.02 16.22 -1.74
CA GLU A 66 -27.41 15.87 -0.37
C GLU A 66 -27.34 17.09 0.56
N PRO A 67 -28.48 17.71 0.92
CA PRO A 67 -28.49 18.93 1.71
C PRO A 67 -27.79 18.78 3.07
N GLY A 68 -26.83 19.65 3.34
CA GLY A 68 -26.12 19.68 4.63
C GLY A 68 -25.01 18.63 4.77
N THR A 69 -24.61 17.99 3.66
CA THR A 69 -23.44 17.13 3.61
C THR A 69 -22.21 17.94 3.19
N ASP A 70 -21.11 17.83 3.94
CA ASP A 70 -19.85 18.48 3.61
C ASP A 70 -19.15 17.76 2.44
N GLN A 71 -18.49 18.53 1.59
CA GLN A 71 -17.64 18.05 0.50
C GLN A 71 -16.15 18.26 0.83
N VAL A 72 -15.27 17.63 0.05
CA VAL A 72 -13.83 17.56 0.27
C VAL A 72 -13.09 18.59 -0.58
N PHE A 73 -13.18 18.49 -1.90
CA PHE A 73 -12.41 19.33 -2.84
C PHE A 73 -13.27 20.39 -3.51
N HIS A 74 -14.54 20.08 -3.77
CA HIS A 74 -15.45 20.96 -4.49
C HIS A 74 -16.78 21.12 -3.76
N ASN A 75 -17.00 22.32 -3.20
CA ASN A 75 -18.20 22.63 -2.43
C ASN A 75 -19.24 23.28 -3.34
N GLU A 76 -20.28 22.53 -3.70
CA GLU A 76 -21.41 23.02 -4.49
C GLU A 76 -22.69 22.29 -4.11
N THR A 77 -23.85 22.96 -4.19
CA THR A 77 -25.16 22.33 -3.97
C THR A 77 -26.00 22.42 -5.24
N MET A 78 -26.56 21.29 -5.64
CA MET A 78 -27.33 21.11 -6.86
C MET A 78 -28.72 20.56 -6.54
N ILE A 79 -29.66 20.79 -7.48
CA ILE A 79 -31.02 20.24 -7.43
C ILE A 79 -31.25 19.54 -8.77
N ALA A 80 -31.82 18.34 -8.71
CA ALA A 80 -32.25 17.60 -9.90
C ALA A 80 -33.62 16.96 -9.65
N ASP A 81 -34.39 16.77 -10.72
CA ASP A 81 -35.66 16.04 -10.67
C ASP A 81 -35.42 14.55 -10.34
N ASP A 82 -34.37 13.97 -10.93
CA ASP A 82 -33.86 12.63 -10.63
C ASP A 82 -32.45 12.75 -10.06
N VAL A 83 -32.36 12.71 -8.73
CA VAL A 83 -31.10 12.84 -8.00
C VAL A 83 -30.16 11.68 -8.28
N GLN A 84 -30.68 10.47 -8.48
CA GLN A 84 -29.86 9.29 -8.72
C GLN A 84 -29.13 9.41 -10.06
N LEU A 85 -29.88 9.70 -11.13
CA LEU A 85 -29.28 9.89 -12.47
C LEU A 85 -28.31 11.08 -12.51
N ALA A 86 -28.61 12.15 -11.78
CA ALA A 86 -27.74 13.31 -11.70
C ALA A 86 -26.41 12.99 -10.98
N ARG A 87 -26.46 12.23 -9.88
CA ARG A 87 -25.25 11.74 -9.20
C ARG A 87 -24.42 10.85 -10.11
N GLU A 88 -25.07 9.94 -10.83
CA GLU A 88 -24.39 9.00 -11.73
C GLU A 88 -23.66 9.72 -12.88
N GLU A 89 -24.31 10.73 -13.47
CA GLU A 89 -23.73 11.55 -14.52
C GLU A 89 -22.57 12.39 -13.99
N ALA A 90 -22.75 13.09 -12.87
CA ALA A 90 -21.70 13.93 -12.28
C ALA A 90 -20.45 13.12 -11.90
N ILE A 91 -20.63 11.94 -11.27
CA ILE A 91 -19.54 11.02 -10.95
C ILE A 91 -18.80 10.60 -12.22
N SER A 92 -19.53 10.27 -13.28
CA SER A 92 -18.91 9.78 -14.52
C SER A 92 -18.06 10.82 -15.22
N TYR A 93 -18.54 12.06 -15.33
CA TYR A 93 -17.72 13.15 -15.87
C TYR A 93 -16.53 13.46 -14.98
N ALA A 94 -16.69 13.46 -13.64
CA ALA A 94 -15.56 13.70 -12.74
C ALA A 94 -14.46 12.63 -12.91
N MET A 95 -14.84 11.36 -12.86
CA MET A 95 -13.92 10.23 -12.96
C MET A 95 -13.24 10.17 -14.33
N TYR A 96 -13.99 10.33 -15.43
CA TYR A 96 -13.44 10.33 -16.78
C TYR A 96 -12.29 11.34 -16.95
N ARG A 97 -12.48 12.55 -16.43
CA ARG A 97 -11.50 13.64 -16.53
C ARG A 97 -10.31 13.41 -15.61
N ILE A 98 -10.53 12.98 -14.37
CA ILE A 98 -9.47 12.69 -13.41
C ILE A 98 -8.59 11.53 -13.91
N LEU A 99 -9.18 10.39 -14.30
CA LEU A 99 -8.40 9.23 -14.74
C LEU A 99 -7.56 9.54 -15.98
N ARG A 100 -8.14 10.23 -16.98
CA ARG A 100 -7.37 10.66 -18.15
C ARG A 100 -6.19 11.56 -17.79
N HIS A 101 -6.36 12.48 -16.85
CA HIS A 101 -5.27 13.34 -16.36
C HIS A 101 -4.20 12.53 -15.61
N ARG A 102 -4.61 11.71 -14.63
CA ARG A 102 -3.68 10.96 -13.76
C ARG A 102 -2.85 9.92 -14.52
N PHE A 103 -3.45 9.23 -15.48
CA PHE A 103 -2.80 8.15 -16.22
C PHE A 103 -2.27 8.61 -17.59
N ALA A 104 -2.17 9.91 -17.85
CA ALA A 104 -1.69 10.44 -19.14
C ALA A 104 -0.27 10.00 -19.51
N LEU A 105 0.58 9.77 -18.51
CA LEU A 105 1.97 9.32 -18.68
C LEU A 105 2.15 7.83 -18.32
N SER A 106 1.06 7.12 -18.05
CA SER A 106 1.10 5.69 -17.77
C SER A 106 1.50 4.90 -19.02
N PRO A 107 2.26 3.80 -18.90
CA PRO A 107 2.54 2.88 -19.99
C PRO A 107 1.28 2.39 -20.71
N ALA A 108 0.16 2.24 -19.98
CA ALA A 108 -1.08 1.68 -20.49
C ALA A 108 -2.14 2.72 -20.89
N ALA A 109 -1.76 3.99 -21.07
CA ALA A 109 -2.71 5.06 -21.41
C ALA A 109 -3.48 4.79 -22.72
N ILE A 110 -2.81 4.21 -23.72
CA ILE A 110 -3.39 3.91 -25.04
C ILE A 110 -4.45 2.80 -24.93
N GLU A 111 -4.23 1.83 -24.05
CA GLU A 111 -5.12 0.72 -23.76
C GLU A 111 -6.31 1.14 -22.89
N MET A 112 -6.08 1.98 -21.86
CA MET A 112 -7.11 2.34 -20.90
C MET A 112 -8.06 3.44 -21.36
N TYR A 113 -7.62 4.38 -22.21
CA TYR A 113 -8.51 5.46 -22.68
C TYR A 113 -9.74 4.97 -23.46
N PRO A 114 -9.64 3.98 -24.36
CA PRO A 114 -10.80 3.36 -24.99
C PRO A 114 -11.77 2.71 -24.00
N GLU A 115 -11.28 2.11 -22.91
CA GLU A 115 -12.13 1.52 -21.87
C GLU A 115 -12.92 2.60 -21.13
N TYR A 116 -12.31 3.76 -20.84
CA TYR A 116 -13.01 4.91 -20.26
C TYR A 116 -14.07 5.47 -21.22
N ASP A 117 -13.75 5.57 -22.51
CA ASP A 117 -14.69 6.03 -23.54
C ASP A 117 -15.86 5.05 -23.70
N MET A 118 -15.60 3.75 -23.62
CA MET A 118 -16.60 2.70 -23.69
C MET A 118 -17.56 2.78 -22.51
N LEU A 119 -17.07 2.95 -21.27
CA LEU A 119 -17.94 3.10 -20.11
C LEU A 119 -18.83 4.33 -20.22
N MET A 120 -18.29 5.47 -20.66
CA MET A 120 -19.10 6.67 -20.92
C MET A 120 -20.19 6.41 -21.96
N GLY A 121 -19.87 5.70 -23.05
CA GLY A 121 -20.82 5.32 -24.09
C GLY A 121 -21.91 4.36 -23.62
N GLU A 122 -21.56 3.37 -22.79
CA GLU A 122 -22.50 2.42 -22.18
C GLU A 122 -23.49 3.11 -21.24
N LEU A 123 -23.02 4.10 -20.47
CA LEU A 123 -23.83 4.92 -19.58
C LEU A 123 -24.62 6.02 -20.33
N GLY A 124 -24.36 6.22 -21.63
CA GLY A 124 -25.06 7.18 -22.48
C GLY A 124 -24.56 8.62 -22.39
N TYR A 125 -23.34 8.85 -21.91
CA TYR A 125 -22.75 10.17 -21.73
C TYR A 125 -21.81 10.58 -22.89
N ASP A 126 -21.94 11.82 -23.36
CA ASP A 126 -21.14 12.37 -24.45
C ASP A 126 -19.80 12.92 -23.95
N ILE A 127 -18.71 12.20 -24.22
CA ILE A 127 -17.35 12.57 -23.79
C ILE A 127 -16.88 13.94 -24.30
N SER A 128 -17.51 14.49 -25.34
CA SER A 128 -17.19 15.82 -25.88
C SER A 128 -17.69 16.98 -25.00
N ILE A 129 -18.61 16.72 -24.06
CA ILE A 129 -19.11 17.73 -23.12
C ILE A 129 -18.04 18.05 -22.07
N THR A 130 -17.35 19.16 -22.28
CA THR A 130 -16.28 19.67 -21.41
C THR A 130 -16.66 20.95 -20.68
N ASP A 131 -17.89 21.43 -20.90
CA ASP A 131 -18.38 22.66 -20.29
C ASP A 131 -18.38 22.54 -18.75
N THR A 132 -17.85 23.57 -18.09
CA THR A 132 -17.92 23.76 -16.64
C THR A 132 -18.97 24.78 -16.24
N ALA A 133 -19.66 25.39 -17.22
CA ALA A 133 -20.70 26.38 -17.00
C ALA A 133 -22.10 25.77 -17.01
N GLY A 134 -22.98 26.31 -16.15
CA GLY A 134 -24.38 25.90 -16.06
C GLY A 134 -24.64 24.82 -15.01
N ASP A 135 -25.93 24.49 -14.86
CA ASP A 135 -26.47 23.69 -13.77
C ASP A 135 -26.77 22.24 -14.21
N THR A 136 -25.96 21.69 -15.12
CA THR A 136 -26.07 20.28 -15.52
C THR A 136 -25.18 19.40 -14.65
N PRO A 137 -25.54 18.13 -14.42
CA PRO A 137 -24.67 17.20 -13.69
C PRO A 137 -23.32 16.97 -14.39
N ALA A 138 -23.29 16.94 -15.73
CA ALA A 138 -22.05 16.90 -16.49
C ALA A 138 -21.12 18.10 -16.20
N ALA A 139 -21.70 19.31 -16.11
CA ALA A 139 -20.93 20.51 -15.77
C ALA A 139 -20.40 20.47 -14.34
N LEU A 140 -21.18 19.97 -13.38
CA LEU A 140 -20.72 19.70 -12.01
C LEU A 140 -19.54 18.71 -12.02
N GLY A 141 -19.68 17.56 -12.69
CA GLY A 141 -18.61 16.57 -12.78
C GLY A 141 -17.30 17.13 -13.35
N ASN A 142 -17.39 17.94 -14.41
CA ASN A 142 -16.23 18.63 -14.98
C ASN A 142 -15.60 19.64 -13.98
N ARG A 143 -16.40 20.39 -13.19
CA ARG A 143 -15.90 21.31 -12.15
C ARG A 143 -15.22 20.59 -11.00
N ILE A 144 -15.78 19.46 -10.56
CA ILE A 144 -15.18 18.60 -9.54
C ILE A 144 -13.81 18.11 -10.02
N ALA A 145 -13.74 17.56 -11.23
CA ALA A 145 -12.47 17.12 -11.81
C ALA A 145 -11.44 18.25 -11.91
N GLU A 146 -11.85 19.43 -12.37
CA GLU A 146 -10.98 20.60 -12.41
C GLU A 146 -10.44 20.96 -11.01
N SER A 147 -11.29 20.94 -9.99
CA SER A 147 -10.90 21.24 -8.60
C SER A 147 -9.87 20.23 -8.07
N VAL A 148 -10.11 18.93 -8.30
CA VAL A 148 -9.19 17.85 -7.88
C VAL A 148 -7.85 17.91 -8.63
N ILE A 149 -7.88 18.21 -9.93
CA ILE A 149 -6.66 18.36 -10.74
C ILE A 149 -5.87 19.56 -10.24
N GLN A 150 -6.49 20.73 -10.05
CA GLN A 150 -5.80 21.93 -9.57
C GLN A 150 -5.23 21.74 -8.17
N PHE A 151 -5.99 21.13 -7.25
CA PHE A 151 -5.49 20.80 -5.92
C PHE A 151 -4.22 19.94 -6.02
N GLY A 152 -4.25 18.91 -6.87
CA GLY A 152 -3.12 18.01 -7.05
C GLY A 152 -1.82 18.66 -7.55
N LEU A 153 -1.90 19.80 -8.24
CA LEU A 153 -0.72 20.57 -8.66
C LEU A 153 -0.05 21.33 -7.51
N THR A 154 -0.70 21.42 -6.34
CA THR A 154 -0.30 22.26 -5.22
C THR A 154 -0.25 21.52 -3.87
N ASP A 155 -0.58 20.24 -3.86
CA ASP A 155 -0.74 19.46 -2.62
C ASP A 155 0.58 18.97 -2.00
N GLY A 156 1.73 19.29 -2.60
CA GLY A 156 3.05 18.86 -2.13
C GLY A 156 3.61 17.62 -2.83
N SER A 157 2.84 16.95 -3.69
CA SER A 157 3.26 15.70 -4.37
C SER A 157 4.28 15.88 -5.50
N ASN A 158 4.51 17.11 -5.95
CA ASN A 158 5.37 17.43 -7.09
C ASN A 158 4.94 16.75 -8.42
N GLU A 159 3.64 16.57 -8.60
CA GLU A 159 3.04 15.89 -9.75
C GLU A 159 3.51 16.44 -11.12
N GLN A 160 3.69 17.76 -11.26
CA GLN A 160 4.11 18.38 -12.52
C GLN A 160 5.48 17.93 -13.00
N LEU A 161 6.33 17.45 -12.10
CA LEU A 161 7.68 16.95 -12.37
C LEU A 161 7.76 15.44 -12.16
N ASP A 162 6.67 14.72 -12.42
CA ASP A 162 6.54 13.26 -12.27
C ASP A 162 6.92 12.76 -10.86
N TYR A 163 6.53 13.52 -9.83
CA TYR A 163 6.73 13.14 -8.42
C TYR A 163 8.21 12.96 -8.03
N ALA A 164 9.12 13.56 -8.79
CA ALA A 164 10.56 13.44 -8.58
C ALA A 164 11.00 14.01 -7.22
N ASN A 165 12.03 13.40 -6.65
CA ASN A 165 12.67 13.88 -5.41
C ASN A 165 13.34 15.23 -5.65
N LEU A 166 13.20 16.14 -4.70
CA LEU A 166 13.76 17.50 -4.79
C LEU A 166 14.96 17.71 -3.86
N TYR A 167 15.07 16.92 -2.79
CA TYR A 167 16.03 17.12 -1.70
C TYR A 167 16.76 15.85 -1.29
N TYR A 168 16.09 14.70 -1.27
CA TYR A 168 16.68 13.46 -0.78
C TYR A 168 17.70 12.89 -1.78
N GLU A 169 18.88 12.55 -1.26
CA GLU A 169 19.88 11.74 -1.94
C GLU A 169 20.39 10.64 -0.98
N PRO A 170 20.57 9.39 -1.45
CA PRO A 170 21.10 8.32 -0.61
C PRO A 170 22.57 8.57 -0.31
N ILE A 171 22.98 8.37 0.95
CA ILE A 171 24.40 8.48 1.34
C ILE A 171 25.21 7.24 0.93
N ASN A 172 24.59 6.07 0.96
CA ASN A 172 25.28 4.82 0.63
C ASN A 172 25.32 4.61 -0.88
N PRO A 173 26.47 4.17 -1.44
CA PRO A 173 26.53 3.73 -2.82
C PRO A 173 25.69 2.46 -3.01
N PRO A 174 25.14 2.22 -4.21
CA PRO A 174 24.29 1.06 -4.47
C PRO A 174 25.00 -0.26 -4.15
N LEU A 175 24.31 -1.16 -3.46
CA LEU A 175 24.74 -2.54 -3.33
C LEU A 175 24.58 -3.26 -4.67
N LEU A 176 25.58 -4.04 -5.06
CA LEU A 176 25.54 -4.95 -6.20
C LEU A 176 25.32 -6.39 -5.69
N PRO A 177 24.08 -6.92 -5.69
CA PRO A 177 23.79 -8.18 -5.02
C PRO A 177 24.47 -9.40 -5.64
N ASP A 178 24.88 -9.32 -6.91
CA ASP A 178 25.60 -10.35 -7.64
C ASP A 178 27.02 -10.61 -7.09
N PHE A 179 27.59 -9.63 -6.38
CA PHE A 179 28.87 -9.78 -5.71
C PHE A 179 28.67 -10.12 -4.23
N PRO A 180 29.58 -10.91 -3.62
CA PRO A 180 29.52 -11.21 -2.21
C PRO A 180 29.79 -9.95 -1.37
N GLY A 181 29.14 -9.89 -0.20
CA GLY A 181 29.36 -8.83 0.78
C GLY A 181 28.66 -7.51 0.47
N ASN A 182 29.07 -6.48 1.21
CA ASN A 182 28.69 -5.08 1.12
C ASN A 182 29.85 -4.15 1.58
N PRO A 183 31.03 -4.21 0.92
CA PRO A 183 32.24 -3.55 1.39
C PRO A 183 32.21 -2.02 1.28
N ASP A 184 31.32 -1.47 0.47
CA ASP A 184 31.26 -0.04 0.14
C ASP A 184 30.18 0.73 0.93
N MET A 185 29.49 0.07 1.87
CA MET A 185 28.49 0.74 2.72
C MET A 185 29.17 1.78 3.62
N LEU A 186 28.76 3.04 3.50
CA LEU A 186 29.35 4.17 4.24
C LEU A 186 28.72 4.32 5.62
N ASP A 187 27.41 4.11 5.73
CA ASP A 187 26.66 4.24 6.98
C ASP A 187 25.66 3.06 7.13
N PRO A 188 25.89 2.13 8.07
CA PRO A 188 25.01 0.98 8.30
C PRO A 188 23.65 1.34 8.91
N ASN A 189 23.43 2.60 9.28
CA ASN A 189 22.16 3.10 9.80
C ASN A 189 21.32 3.83 8.74
N ARG A 190 21.78 3.84 7.49
CA ARG A 190 21.15 4.55 6.37
C ARG A 190 20.80 3.62 5.21
N TRP A 191 19.76 3.94 4.46
CA TRP A 191 19.30 3.16 3.32
C TRP A 191 20.40 3.07 2.26
N GLN A 192 20.37 1.96 1.52
CA GLN A 192 21.29 1.69 0.44
C GLN A 192 20.49 1.21 -0.78
N PRO A 193 20.62 1.89 -1.94
CA PRO A 193 19.98 1.44 -3.17
C PRO A 193 20.48 0.05 -3.59
N LEU A 194 19.68 -0.69 -4.34
CA LEU A 194 20.10 -1.96 -4.95
C LEU A 194 20.27 -1.77 -6.46
N ALA A 195 21.47 -2.05 -6.96
CA ALA A 195 21.76 -2.08 -8.40
C ALA A 195 21.65 -3.51 -8.92
N LEU A 196 20.60 -3.78 -9.70
CA LEU A 196 20.35 -5.06 -10.35
C LEU A 196 20.66 -4.94 -11.85
N GLU A 197 21.11 -6.01 -12.49
CA GLU A 197 21.35 -6.04 -13.96
C GLU A 197 20.09 -5.68 -14.76
N PHE A 198 18.93 -6.08 -14.23
CA PHE A 198 17.60 -5.70 -14.72
C PHE A 198 16.68 -5.51 -13.52
N PHE A 199 15.96 -4.40 -13.48
CA PHE A 199 14.95 -4.15 -12.46
C PHE A 199 13.57 -4.32 -13.08
N VAL A 200 12.69 -5.04 -12.40
CA VAL A 200 11.27 -5.14 -12.73
C VAL A 200 10.52 -4.59 -11.55
N ASP A 201 9.67 -3.58 -11.77
CA ASP A 201 8.85 -3.04 -10.69
C ASP A 201 7.77 -4.04 -10.25
N GLN A 202 7.07 -3.75 -9.15
CA GLN A 202 6.03 -4.64 -8.62
C GLN A 202 4.88 -4.90 -9.62
N SER A 203 4.74 -4.06 -10.64
CA SER A 203 3.72 -4.15 -11.69
C SER A 203 4.27 -4.78 -12.98
N GLY A 204 5.46 -5.39 -12.94
CA GLY A 204 6.03 -6.10 -14.08
C GLY A 204 6.72 -5.22 -15.12
N ASN A 205 6.85 -3.91 -14.89
CA ASN A 205 7.49 -3.01 -15.85
C ASN A 205 9.02 -3.08 -15.74
N PRO A 206 9.73 -3.27 -16.86
CA PRO A 206 11.18 -3.28 -16.85
C PRO A 206 11.73 -1.85 -16.73
N ILE A 207 12.56 -1.62 -15.71
CA ILE A 207 13.32 -0.39 -15.53
C ILE A 207 14.73 -0.63 -16.11
N PRO A 208 15.10 0.03 -17.24
CA PRO A 208 16.38 -0.20 -17.89
C PRO A 208 17.54 0.25 -17.00
N THR A 209 18.49 -0.67 -16.74
CA THR A 209 19.85 -0.47 -16.20
C THR A 209 20.02 0.60 -15.12
N GLY A 210 20.41 0.18 -13.91
CA GLY A 210 20.79 1.09 -12.83
C GLY A 210 20.29 0.63 -11.47
N TYR A 211 19.90 1.58 -10.64
CA TYR A 211 19.18 1.38 -9.39
C TYR A 211 18.06 2.43 -9.35
N PRO A 212 16.82 2.09 -8.94
CA PRO A 212 15.77 3.08 -8.82
C PRO A 212 16.12 4.07 -7.71
N ASP A 213 15.76 5.34 -7.92
CA ASP A 213 15.76 6.33 -6.84
C ASP A 213 14.84 5.86 -5.71
N PHE A 214 15.06 6.41 -4.52
CA PHE A 214 14.13 6.16 -3.43
C PHE A 214 12.76 6.73 -3.83
N LEU A 215 11.74 5.87 -3.88
CA LEU A 215 10.40 6.29 -4.28
C LEU A 215 9.77 7.17 -3.19
N SER A 216 9.55 8.44 -3.53
CA SER A 216 8.82 9.42 -2.72
C SER A 216 9.30 9.61 -1.25
N PRO A 217 10.61 9.68 -0.92
CA PRO A 217 11.08 10.01 0.43
C PRO A 217 10.40 11.24 1.03
N GLU A 218 10.09 12.24 0.20
CA GLU A 218 9.57 13.54 0.62
C GLU A 218 8.03 13.55 0.76
N TRP A 219 7.37 12.38 0.70
CA TRP A 219 5.89 12.31 0.70
C TRP A 219 5.21 12.85 1.96
N GLY A 220 5.97 13.10 3.04
CA GLY A 220 5.48 13.81 4.22
C GLY A 220 5.02 15.25 3.94
N GLU A 221 5.45 15.85 2.83
CA GLU A 221 5.01 17.17 2.38
C GLU A 221 3.62 17.15 1.71
N VAL A 222 3.08 15.97 1.39
CA VAL A 222 1.76 15.86 0.76
C VAL A 222 0.66 16.18 1.78
N THR A 223 -0.33 16.97 1.34
CA THR A 223 -1.46 17.39 2.16
C THR A 223 -2.29 16.16 2.60
N PRO A 224 -2.51 15.95 3.91
CA PRO A 224 -3.29 14.82 4.41
C PRO A 224 -4.80 15.05 4.24
N PHE A 225 -5.57 13.98 4.42
CA PHE A 225 -7.03 13.99 4.43
C PHE A 225 -7.58 14.33 5.83
N ALA A 226 -7.24 13.52 6.84
CA ALA A 226 -7.81 13.59 8.18
C ALA A 226 -6.79 13.93 9.27
N MET A 227 -5.49 13.80 9.00
CA MET A 227 -4.43 14.15 9.96
C MET A 227 -4.29 15.66 10.13
N ASP A 228 -3.90 16.09 11.33
CA ASP A 228 -3.72 17.50 11.65
C ASP A 228 -2.38 17.82 12.35
N GLN A 229 -2.22 19.07 12.82
CA GLN A 229 -0.99 19.54 13.45
C GLN A 229 -0.57 18.77 14.70
N ASP A 230 -1.48 18.06 15.37
CA ASP A 230 -1.20 17.23 16.54
C ASP A 230 -0.59 15.87 16.13
N ASP A 231 -0.69 15.48 14.86
CA ASP A 231 -0.18 14.22 14.32
C ASP A 231 1.22 14.35 13.69
N VAL A 232 1.76 15.57 13.55
CA VAL A 232 3.02 15.84 12.82
C VAL A 232 4.13 16.36 13.74
N GLN A 233 5.34 15.81 13.57
CA GLN A 233 6.57 16.34 14.12
C GLN A 233 7.42 16.97 13.02
N ILE A 234 7.97 18.15 13.29
CA ILE A 234 8.85 18.85 12.34
C ILE A 234 10.30 18.68 12.80
N LYS A 235 11.13 18.03 11.98
CA LYS A 235 12.56 17.82 12.25
C LYS A 235 13.45 18.36 11.12
N GLN A 236 14.71 18.61 11.42
CA GLN A 236 15.71 19.12 10.46
C GLN A 236 16.76 18.04 10.20
N ARG A 237 17.03 17.74 8.94
CA ARG A 237 18.14 16.86 8.54
C ARG A 237 18.68 17.29 7.18
N ASP A 238 20.00 17.41 7.09
CA ASP A 238 20.73 17.75 5.86
C ASP A 238 20.24 19.03 5.17
N GLY A 239 19.78 20.01 5.96
CA GLY A 239 19.30 21.30 5.47
C GLY A 239 17.86 21.28 4.94
N PHE A 240 17.14 20.16 5.06
CA PHE A 240 15.73 20.04 4.73
C PHE A 240 14.86 19.92 5.99
N THR A 241 13.67 20.53 5.92
CA THR A 241 12.64 20.44 6.97
C THR A 241 11.75 19.25 6.65
N TRP A 242 11.71 18.27 7.54
CA TRP A 242 10.90 17.07 7.37
C TRP A 242 9.65 17.15 8.23
N GLN A 243 8.48 17.00 7.60
CA GLN A 243 7.22 16.72 8.28
C GLN A 243 7.09 15.22 8.47
N ILE A 244 7.08 14.75 9.73
CA ILE A 244 7.01 13.33 10.10
C ILE A 244 5.68 13.08 10.79
N TRP A 245 4.79 12.43 10.07
CA TRP A 245 3.43 12.12 10.52
C TRP A 245 3.41 10.82 11.31
N HIS A 246 2.69 10.83 12.44
CA HIS A 246 2.63 9.72 13.40
C HIS A 246 4.01 9.16 13.76
N ASP A 247 4.96 10.04 14.04
CA ASP A 247 6.36 9.70 14.27
C ASP A 247 6.55 8.71 15.45
N PRO A 248 7.01 7.46 15.19
CA PRO A 248 7.21 6.46 16.22
C PRO A 248 8.50 6.66 17.04
N GLY A 249 9.35 7.61 16.65
CA GLY A 249 10.68 7.81 17.20
C GLY A 249 11.78 7.05 16.44
N ASP A 250 13.01 7.17 16.94
CA ASP A 250 14.19 6.59 16.29
C ASP A 250 14.09 5.05 16.22
N PRO A 251 14.41 4.43 15.07
CA PRO A 251 14.65 2.99 15.00
C PRO A 251 15.95 2.62 15.73
N PRO A 252 16.17 1.33 16.05
CA PRO A 252 17.44 0.91 16.65
C PRO A 252 18.61 1.16 15.70
N TYR A 253 19.76 1.57 16.22
CA TYR A 253 20.96 1.85 15.43
C TYR A 253 22.13 0.98 15.88
N ILE A 254 23.05 0.70 14.96
CA ILE A 254 24.33 0.04 15.26
C ILE A 254 25.44 1.08 15.42
N ASN A 255 26.48 0.74 16.18
CA ASN A 255 27.64 1.59 16.51
C ASN A 255 27.28 2.76 17.44
N GLY A 256 26.27 2.55 18.29
CA GLY A 256 25.77 3.54 19.25
C GLY A 256 25.72 3.00 20.66
N GLU A 257 24.56 3.16 21.30
CA GLU A 257 24.31 2.62 22.64
C GLU A 257 24.21 1.09 22.59
N PRO A 258 24.83 0.35 23.52
CA PRO A 258 24.86 -1.12 23.48
C PRO A 258 23.49 -1.79 23.39
N ALA A 259 22.45 -1.17 23.97
CA ALA A 259 21.09 -1.70 23.90
C ALA A 259 20.51 -1.60 22.48
N GLU A 260 20.76 -0.51 21.76
CA GLU A 260 20.29 -0.32 20.38
C GLU A 260 21.05 -1.22 19.41
N ASP A 261 22.37 -1.39 19.61
CA ASP A 261 23.19 -2.34 18.86
C ASP A 261 22.62 -3.78 18.92
N LEU A 262 22.17 -4.20 20.11
CA LEU A 262 21.56 -5.51 20.31
C LEU A 262 20.21 -5.63 19.60
N ARG A 263 19.36 -4.59 19.67
CA ARG A 263 18.06 -4.54 19.00
C ARG A 263 18.22 -4.55 17.47
N TYR A 264 19.14 -3.76 16.94
CA TYR A 264 19.49 -3.71 15.52
C TYR A 264 19.86 -5.11 15.02
N LYS A 265 20.85 -5.75 15.67
CA LYS A 265 21.31 -7.10 15.31
C LYS A 265 20.18 -8.11 15.40
N TRP A 266 19.42 -8.09 16.51
CA TRP A 266 18.31 -9.01 16.72
C TRP A 266 17.27 -8.92 15.60
N GLY A 267 16.83 -7.72 15.21
CA GLY A 267 15.81 -7.53 14.18
C GLY A 267 16.24 -8.04 12.81
N TYR A 268 17.49 -7.80 12.40
CA TYR A 268 18.00 -8.32 11.13
C TYR A 268 18.28 -9.83 11.18
N GLU A 269 18.65 -10.37 12.33
CA GLU A 269 18.83 -11.81 12.52
C GLU A 269 17.49 -12.57 12.46
N VAL A 270 16.38 -11.98 12.93
CA VAL A 270 15.03 -12.54 12.76
C VAL A 270 14.71 -12.77 11.28
N VAL A 271 15.14 -11.87 10.39
CA VAL A 271 14.95 -12.05 8.94
C VAL A 271 15.70 -13.29 8.44
N VAL A 272 16.92 -13.53 8.92
CA VAL A 272 17.72 -14.71 8.55
C VAL A 272 17.07 -15.99 9.06
N THR A 273 16.64 -16.02 10.32
CA THR A 273 16.03 -17.22 10.91
C THR A 273 14.67 -17.52 10.28
N TRP A 274 13.81 -16.52 10.06
CA TRP A 274 12.52 -16.72 9.41
C TRP A 274 12.64 -17.06 7.92
N SER A 275 13.70 -16.59 7.24
CA SER A 275 13.97 -17.01 5.86
C SER A 275 14.20 -18.52 5.75
N SER A 276 14.65 -19.20 6.81
CA SER A 276 14.82 -20.66 6.78
C SER A 276 13.48 -21.40 6.76
N HIS A 277 12.38 -20.76 7.15
CA HIS A 277 11.04 -21.35 7.12
C HIS A 277 10.47 -21.43 5.71
N LEU A 278 11.11 -20.81 4.72
CA LEU A 278 10.70 -20.84 3.31
C LEU A 278 11.18 -22.12 2.57
N ASP A 279 11.95 -22.99 3.22
CA ASP A 279 12.46 -24.21 2.61
C ASP A 279 11.40 -25.33 2.63
N PRO A 280 10.88 -25.75 1.45
CA PRO A 280 9.89 -26.82 1.36
C PRO A 280 10.46 -28.21 1.73
N ALA A 281 11.78 -28.37 1.80
CA ALA A 281 12.42 -29.62 2.16
C ALA A 281 12.42 -29.90 3.68
N THR A 282 12.08 -28.91 4.51
CA THR A 282 12.07 -29.05 5.98
C THR A 282 11.06 -30.10 6.48
N GLY A 283 9.95 -30.28 5.76
CA GLY A 283 8.88 -31.22 6.13
C GLY A 283 8.06 -30.81 7.36
N THR A 284 8.29 -29.60 7.90
CA THR A 284 7.53 -29.05 9.03
C THR A 284 6.08 -28.78 8.61
N MET A 285 5.13 -29.21 9.45
CA MET A 285 3.70 -28.99 9.25
C MET A 285 3.18 -28.02 10.31
N ILE A 286 2.33 -27.09 9.89
CA ILE A 286 1.66 -26.10 10.76
C ILE A 286 0.16 -26.14 10.57
N ASP A 287 -0.60 -25.83 11.62
CA ASP A 287 -2.04 -25.59 11.54
C ASP A 287 -2.28 -24.13 11.20
N ILE A 288 -2.87 -23.84 10.03
CA ILE A 288 -3.19 -22.48 9.55
C ILE A 288 -4.63 -22.06 9.81
N SER A 289 -5.37 -22.80 10.64
CA SER A 289 -6.70 -22.40 11.03
C SER A 289 -6.66 -21.16 11.93
N PRO A 290 -7.76 -20.38 12.03
CA PRO A 290 -7.83 -19.28 12.98
C PRO A 290 -7.68 -19.67 14.46
N ALA A 291 -7.64 -20.96 14.81
CA ALA A 291 -7.38 -21.41 16.17
C ALA A 291 -5.94 -21.23 16.64
N THR A 292 -4.99 -20.98 15.73
CA THR A 292 -3.56 -20.96 16.04
C THR A 292 -2.84 -19.69 15.61
N PHE A 293 -3.52 -18.77 14.92
CA PHE A 293 -2.93 -17.55 14.37
C PHE A 293 -3.74 -16.30 14.73
N GLY A 294 -3.03 -15.21 15.05
CA GLY A 294 -3.61 -13.91 15.36
C GLY A 294 -4.17 -13.83 16.78
N ASN A 295 -5.12 -12.91 17.00
CA ASN A 295 -5.66 -12.58 18.33
C ASN A 295 -4.58 -12.11 19.34
N ALA A 296 -3.60 -11.37 18.84
CA ALA A 296 -2.55 -10.75 19.64
C ALA A 296 -2.93 -9.31 20.04
N PRO A 297 -2.75 -8.89 21.31
CA PRO A 297 -2.71 -7.46 21.62
C PRO A 297 -1.51 -6.81 20.92
N LEU A 298 -1.60 -5.51 20.62
CA LEU A 298 -0.49 -4.78 20.04
C LEU A 298 0.65 -4.65 21.06
N PRO A 299 1.91 -4.94 20.69
CA PRO A 299 3.06 -4.81 21.59
C PRO A 299 3.49 -3.35 21.74
N LEU A 300 4.15 -3.03 22.86
CA LEU A 300 5.00 -1.85 22.97
C LEU A 300 6.32 -2.08 22.21
N ILE A 301 6.97 -1.01 21.76
CA ILE A 301 8.28 -1.10 21.08
C ILE A 301 9.32 -1.85 21.94
N ALA A 302 9.30 -1.64 23.26
CA ALA A 302 10.21 -2.31 24.18
C ALA A 302 9.96 -3.83 24.34
N GLU A 303 8.82 -4.34 23.85
CA GLU A 303 8.40 -5.74 23.94
C GLU A 303 8.69 -6.51 22.65
N GLU A 304 9.29 -5.88 21.63
CA GLU A 304 9.49 -6.49 20.30
C GLU A 304 10.17 -7.87 20.33
N THR A 305 11.12 -8.06 21.26
CA THR A 305 11.87 -9.33 21.39
C THR A 305 11.09 -10.43 22.08
N ASP A 306 10.09 -10.06 22.88
CA ASP A 306 9.17 -11.00 23.54
C ASP A 306 7.94 -11.26 22.66
N PHE A 307 7.58 -10.31 21.80
CA PHE A 307 6.45 -10.40 20.88
C PHE A 307 6.67 -11.44 19.78
N TYR A 308 7.85 -11.46 19.14
CA TYR A 308 8.15 -12.39 18.06
C TYR A 308 8.95 -13.61 18.52
N ASP A 309 8.53 -14.81 18.11
CA ASP A 309 9.39 -16.00 18.24
C ASP A 309 10.47 -15.99 17.15
N LYS A 310 11.68 -15.59 17.56
CA LYS A 310 12.83 -15.48 16.66
C LYS A 310 13.14 -16.78 15.90
N LEU A 311 12.93 -17.96 16.48
CA LEU A 311 13.36 -19.22 15.88
C LEU A 311 12.23 -19.97 15.19
N ASN A 312 11.05 -20.00 15.79
CA ASN A 312 9.91 -20.78 15.29
C ASN A 312 8.93 -19.95 14.46
N GLY A 313 9.04 -18.62 14.49
CA GLY A 313 8.15 -17.73 13.78
C GLY A 313 6.83 -17.50 14.51
N GLY A 314 6.10 -16.48 14.06
CA GLY A 314 4.86 -16.05 14.69
C GLY A 314 5.05 -15.00 15.78
N ASP A 315 3.94 -14.65 16.42
CA ASP A 315 3.85 -13.69 17.52
C ASP A 315 3.19 -14.32 18.75
N TRP A 316 2.97 -13.54 19.81
CA TRP A 316 2.33 -14.01 21.06
C TRP A 316 0.82 -14.27 20.94
N GLY A 317 0.25 -14.23 19.73
CA GLY A 317 -1.15 -14.49 19.46
C GLY A 317 -1.52 -15.96 19.67
N GLU A 318 -2.65 -16.19 20.33
CA GLU A 318 -3.12 -17.54 20.65
C GLU A 318 -4.22 -18.04 19.70
N GLY A 319 -4.65 -17.21 18.73
CA GLY A 319 -5.77 -17.52 17.85
C GLY A 319 -7.15 -17.44 18.53
N TYR A 320 -8.16 -18.04 17.90
CA TYR A 320 -9.56 -17.99 18.31
C TYR A 320 -10.13 -19.38 18.61
N ASP A 321 -10.63 -19.59 19.83
CA ASP A 321 -11.19 -20.87 20.27
C ASP A 321 -12.46 -21.30 19.51
N VAL A 322 -13.25 -20.34 19.04
CA VAL A 322 -14.60 -20.59 18.51
C VAL A 322 -14.80 -19.84 17.21
N ASN A 323 -15.30 -20.55 16.21
CA ASN A 323 -15.76 -19.96 14.97
C ASN A 323 -17.11 -19.25 15.20
N PRO A 324 -17.20 -17.93 15.01
CA PRO A 324 -18.42 -17.18 15.30
C PRO A 324 -19.61 -17.53 14.39
N SER A 325 -19.38 -18.11 13.21
CA SER A 325 -20.47 -18.50 12.30
C SER A 325 -21.08 -19.86 12.63
N THR A 326 -20.30 -20.79 13.16
CA THR A 326 -20.75 -22.16 13.48
C THR A 326 -20.98 -22.40 14.97
N GLY A 327 -20.36 -21.60 15.84
CA GLY A 327 -20.35 -21.83 17.29
C GLY A 327 -19.53 -23.05 17.73
N LEU A 328 -18.71 -23.61 16.83
CA LEU A 328 -17.84 -24.77 17.08
C LEU A 328 -16.37 -24.35 17.05
N PRO A 329 -15.45 -25.12 17.66
CA PRO A 329 -14.02 -24.94 17.45
C PRO A 329 -13.63 -24.99 15.98
N TYR A 330 -12.57 -24.28 15.58
CA TYR A 330 -12.01 -24.42 14.25
C TYR A 330 -11.40 -25.81 14.06
N GLU A 331 -11.69 -26.44 12.94
CA GLU A 331 -11.01 -27.68 12.54
C GLU A 331 -9.57 -27.36 12.10
N PRO A 332 -8.55 -28.11 12.55
CA PRO A 332 -7.17 -27.90 12.16
C PRO A 332 -6.96 -27.98 10.64
N GLN A 333 -6.17 -27.07 10.11
CA GLN A 333 -5.81 -26.97 8.69
C GLN A 333 -4.30 -27.17 8.54
N MET A 334 -3.87 -28.44 8.53
CA MET A 334 -2.45 -28.76 8.49
C MET A 334 -1.85 -28.61 7.08
N VAL A 335 -0.83 -27.76 6.94
CA VAL A 335 -0.09 -27.53 5.68
C VAL A 335 1.43 -27.50 5.92
N PRO A 336 2.26 -27.74 4.89
CA PRO A 336 3.71 -27.55 5.01
C PRO A 336 4.05 -26.08 5.27
N LEU A 337 4.90 -25.82 6.26
CA LEU A 337 5.32 -24.46 6.63
C LEU A 337 6.00 -23.75 5.46
N GLY A 338 6.93 -24.43 4.79
CA GLY A 338 7.65 -23.90 3.62
C GLY A 338 6.72 -23.41 2.51
N ASP A 339 5.71 -24.21 2.18
CA ASP A 339 4.74 -23.84 1.14
C ASP A 339 3.85 -22.68 1.61
N TYR A 340 3.35 -22.74 2.85
CA TYR A 340 2.48 -21.70 3.40
C TYR A 340 3.17 -20.35 3.50
N ALA A 341 4.39 -20.29 4.07
CA ALA A 341 5.12 -19.04 4.26
C ALA A 341 5.46 -18.37 2.91
N ARG A 342 5.77 -19.16 1.87
CA ARG A 342 5.97 -18.65 0.51
C ARG A 342 4.68 -18.09 -0.09
N VAL A 343 3.58 -18.82 0.03
CA VAL A 343 2.27 -18.35 -0.47
C VAL A 343 1.84 -17.09 0.27
N LEU A 344 2.03 -17.02 1.59
CA LEU A 344 1.70 -15.84 2.39
C LEU A 344 2.53 -14.63 1.97
N ALA A 345 3.83 -14.82 1.72
CA ALA A 345 4.70 -13.76 1.22
C ALA A 345 4.24 -13.24 -0.15
N GLU A 346 3.95 -14.13 -1.11
CA GLU A 346 3.47 -13.75 -2.44
C GLU A 346 2.06 -13.12 -2.42
N PHE A 347 1.18 -13.59 -1.54
CA PHE A 347 -0.20 -13.10 -1.43
C PHE A 347 -0.24 -11.62 -1.02
N TRP A 348 0.62 -11.19 -0.09
CA TRP A 348 0.69 -9.79 0.37
C TRP A 348 1.75 -8.96 -0.34
N ALA A 349 2.71 -9.61 -1.00
CA ALA A 349 3.63 -8.92 -1.90
C ALA A 349 2.90 -8.41 -3.14
N ASP A 350 1.66 -8.83 -3.38
CA ASP A 350 0.84 -8.52 -4.56
C ASP A 350 1.70 -8.59 -5.81
N GLY A 351 1.92 -9.81 -6.33
CA GLY A 351 2.82 -10.11 -7.45
C GLY A 351 2.57 -9.28 -8.73
N PRO A 352 3.26 -9.56 -9.86
CA PRO A 352 3.41 -8.66 -11.01
C PRO A 352 2.13 -8.07 -11.65
N ASP A 353 0.95 -8.64 -11.38
CA ASP A 353 -0.35 -8.19 -11.88
C ASP A 353 -1.13 -7.33 -10.85
N SER A 354 -0.40 -6.62 -9.99
CA SER A 354 -0.88 -5.99 -8.76
C SER A 354 -1.47 -4.59 -8.95
N GLU A 355 -2.57 -4.30 -8.24
CA GLU A 355 -3.09 -2.93 -8.05
C GLU A 355 -2.25 -2.13 -7.03
N THR A 356 -1.06 -2.61 -6.69
CA THR A 356 -0.27 -2.25 -5.50
C THR A 356 -1.04 -2.47 -4.18
N PRO A 357 -0.37 -2.50 -3.01
CA PRO A 357 -1.06 -2.74 -1.74
C PRO A 357 -2.26 -1.81 -1.46
N PRO A 358 -2.22 -0.50 -1.83
CA PRO A 358 -3.39 0.37 -1.71
C PRO A 358 -4.62 -0.08 -2.52
N GLY A 359 -4.42 -0.55 -3.75
CA GLY A 359 -5.52 -1.01 -4.60
C GLY A 359 -6.09 -2.34 -4.13
N HIS A 360 -5.24 -3.25 -3.63
CA HIS A 360 -5.70 -4.54 -3.10
C HIS A 360 -6.75 -4.35 -1.98
N TRP A 361 -6.63 -3.33 -1.13
CA TRP A 361 -7.67 -3.04 -0.13
C TRP A 361 -9.03 -2.69 -0.74
N PHE A 362 -9.07 -2.02 -1.90
CA PHE A 362 -10.31 -1.78 -2.63
C PHE A 362 -10.83 -3.08 -3.26
N SER A 363 -9.96 -3.95 -3.79
CA SER A 363 -10.34 -5.29 -4.23
C SER A 363 -10.92 -6.16 -3.10
N VAL A 364 -10.39 -6.06 -1.88
CA VAL A 364 -10.95 -6.72 -0.69
C VAL A 364 -12.31 -6.15 -0.34
N LEU A 365 -12.46 -4.82 -0.34
CA LEU A 365 -13.75 -4.16 -0.11
C LEU A 365 -14.78 -4.67 -1.11
N HIS A 366 -14.44 -4.66 -2.40
CA HIS A 366 -15.24 -5.18 -3.50
C HIS A 366 -15.65 -6.64 -3.30
N TYR A 367 -14.71 -7.50 -2.96
CA TYR A 367 -14.98 -8.91 -2.67
C TYR A 367 -15.96 -9.09 -1.50
N VAL A 368 -15.81 -8.28 -0.44
CA VAL A 368 -16.68 -8.34 0.74
C VAL A 368 -18.08 -7.79 0.43
N THR A 369 -18.20 -6.72 -0.35
CA THR A 369 -19.50 -6.15 -0.73
C THR A 369 -20.28 -7.05 -1.69
N ASP A 370 -19.59 -7.80 -2.54
CA ASP A 370 -20.20 -8.75 -3.48
C ASP A 370 -20.59 -10.07 -2.79
N HIS A 371 -20.22 -10.26 -1.52
CA HIS A 371 -20.55 -11.47 -0.79
C HIS A 371 -22.06 -11.56 -0.52
N PRO A 372 -22.72 -12.73 -0.72
CA PRO A 372 -24.17 -12.87 -0.52
C PRO A 372 -24.67 -12.57 0.90
N GLU A 373 -23.79 -12.60 1.90
CA GLU A 373 -24.11 -12.26 3.30
C GLU A 373 -23.86 -10.78 3.63
N HIS A 374 -23.40 -9.97 2.67
CA HIS A 374 -23.29 -8.54 2.86
C HIS A 374 -24.66 -7.90 3.10
N ASN A 375 -24.76 -7.01 4.08
CA ASN A 375 -26.04 -6.46 4.55
C ASN A 375 -26.29 -5.00 4.16
N GLY A 376 -25.34 -4.34 3.47
CA GLY A 376 -25.47 -2.96 2.99
C GLY A 376 -25.55 -1.88 4.07
N GLN A 377 -25.24 -2.20 5.33
CA GLN A 377 -25.25 -1.23 6.44
C GLN A 377 -23.86 -0.62 6.59
N PHE A 378 -23.75 0.69 6.44
CA PHE A 378 -22.47 1.38 6.60
C PHE A 378 -21.97 1.25 8.05
N MET A 379 -20.72 0.80 8.22
CA MET A 379 -20.12 0.46 9.52
C MET A 379 -20.93 -0.56 10.35
N GLY A 380 -21.78 -1.37 9.71
CA GLY A 380 -22.63 -2.36 10.37
C GLY A 380 -23.76 -1.76 11.23
N GLN A 381 -24.08 -0.47 11.04
CA GLN A 381 -25.10 0.25 11.80
C GLN A 381 -26.06 1.00 10.87
N GLY A 382 -27.23 1.38 11.40
CA GLY A 382 -28.17 2.24 10.67
C GLY A 382 -28.98 1.54 9.57
N PRO A 383 -29.57 2.30 8.63
CA PRO A 383 -30.32 1.73 7.52
C PRO A 383 -29.42 1.00 6.52
N VAL A 384 -30.01 0.09 5.75
CA VAL A 384 -29.38 -0.43 4.53
C VAL A 384 -29.35 0.69 3.50
N LEU A 385 -28.18 0.98 2.96
CA LEU A 385 -27.97 2.03 1.98
C LEU A 385 -28.22 1.52 0.57
N ASP A 386 -28.54 2.43 -0.36
CA ASP A 386 -28.46 2.09 -1.78
C ASP A 386 -26.99 1.83 -2.17
N PRO A 387 -26.74 1.02 -3.22
CA PRO A 387 -25.37 0.65 -3.59
C PRO A 387 -24.46 1.84 -3.88
N LEU A 388 -24.96 2.90 -4.53
CA LEU A 388 -24.14 4.07 -4.85
C LEU A 388 -23.73 4.81 -3.58
N GLU A 389 -24.67 5.07 -2.67
CA GLU A 389 -24.37 5.71 -1.38
C GLU A 389 -23.38 4.87 -0.54
N TYR A 390 -23.56 3.55 -0.51
CA TYR A 390 -22.65 2.65 0.21
C TYR A 390 -21.23 2.73 -0.36
N ASP A 391 -21.10 2.67 -1.68
CA ASP A 391 -19.82 2.70 -2.38
C ASP A 391 -19.07 4.02 -2.16
N VAL A 392 -19.70 5.17 -2.39
CA VAL A 392 -19.02 6.48 -2.23
C VAL A 392 -18.56 6.72 -0.79
N LYS A 393 -19.35 6.28 0.21
CA LYS A 393 -18.96 6.38 1.63
C LYS A 393 -17.81 5.45 1.96
N SER A 394 -17.86 4.21 1.49
CA SER A 394 -16.82 3.21 1.74
C SER A 394 -15.51 3.59 1.07
N TYR A 395 -15.56 4.10 -0.17
CA TYR A 395 -14.38 4.56 -0.90
C TYR A 395 -13.75 5.81 -0.32
N LEU A 396 -14.55 6.78 0.16
CA LEU A 396 -13.99 7.96 0.83
C LEU A 396 -13.27 7.55 2.12
N ALA A 397 -13.90 6.72 2.94
CA ALA A 397 -13.32 6.24 4.20
C ALA A 397 -12.03 5.43 3.96
N LEU A 398 -12.08 4.45 3.06
CA LEU A 398 -10.92 3.61 2.75
C LEU A 398 -9.81 4.37 2.02
N GLY A 399 -10.16 5.12 0.98
CA GLY A 399 -9.22 5.91 0.18
C GLY A 399 -8.52 6.96 1.03
N GLY A 400 -9.27 7.72 1.82
CA GLY A 400 -8.71 8.71 2.75
C GLY A 400 -7.75 8.08 3.77
N GLY A 401 -8.15 6.96 4.39
CA GLY A 401 -7.28 6.22 5.31
C GLY A 401 -6.00 5.70 4.64
N MET A 402 -6.08 5.21 3.40
CA MET A 402 -4.92 4.75 2.64
C MET A 402 -3.97 5.89 2.23
N HIS A 403 -4.52 7.08 1.94
CA HIS A 403 -3.75 8.29 1.65
C HIS A 403 -2.95 8.76 2.87
N ASP A 404 -3.61 8.89 4.02
CA ASP A 404 -2.95 9.29 5.28
C ASP A 404 -1.94 8.24 5.77
N SER A 405 -2.25 6.96 5.56
CA SER A 405 -1.30 5.87 5.84
C SER A 405 -0.04 5.96 4.96
N ALA A 406 -0.19 6.33 3.69
CA ALA A 406 0.95 6.51 2.79
C ALA A 406 1.80 7.72 3.21
N ILE A 407 1.19 8.85 3.55
CA ILE A 407 1.88 10.04 4.06
C ILE A 407 2.64 9.71 5.35
N SER A 408 1.98 9.06 6.31
CA SER A 408 2.59 8.63 7.56
C SER A 408 3.78 7.70 7.33
N ALA A 409 3.57 6.60 6.62
CA ALA A 409 4.62 5.62 6.39
C ALA A 409 5.80 6.21 5.59
N TRP A 410 5.57 7.00 4.54
CA TRP A 410 6.66 7.55 3.74
C TRP A 410 7.35 8.73 4.40
N SER A 411 6.66 9.53 5.22
CA SER A 411 7.33 10.58 6.00
C SER A 411 8.35 10.01 6.99
N VAL A 412 7.97 8.93 7.69
CA VAL A 412 8.85 8.17 8.59
C VAL A 412 9.99 7.52 7.81
N LYS A 413 9.69 6.83 6.70
CA LYS A 413 10.72 6.19 5.85
C LYS A 413 11.70 7.21 5.28
N GLY A 414 11.20 8.34 4.80
CA GLY A 414 11.98 9.45 4.27
C GLY A 414 12.95 10.01 5.31
N TYR A 415 12.43 10.38 6.48
CA TYR A 415 13.23 11.01 7.53
C TYR A 415 14.19 10.05 8.23
N TYR A 416 13.80 8.83 8.56
CA TYR A 416 14.71 7.90 9.23
C TYR A 416 15.66 7.21 8.28
N ASP A 417 15.29 7.10 7.00
CA ASP A 417 16.12 6.55 5.93
C ASP A 417 16.77 5.22 6.33
N TYR A 418 15.99 4.33 6.96
CA TYR A 418 16.51 3.16 7.65
C TYR A 418 16.90 2.03 6.67
N PRO A 419 17.96 1.24 6.93
CA PRO A 419 18.48 0.27 5.96
C PRO A 419 17.60 -0.97 5.81
N ARG A 420 17.68 -1.59 4.62
CA ARG A 420 17.01 -2.86 4.32
C ARG A 420 17.83 -4.06 4.82
N PRO A 421 17.18 -5.19 5.15
CA PRO A 421 17.88 -6.37 5.68
C PRO A 421 19.05 -6.86 4.84
N VAL A 422 18.91 -6.89 3.51
CA VAL A 422 19.99 -7.35 2.62
C VAL A 422 21.28 -6.56 2.80
N SER A 423 21.21 -5.24 2.97
CA SER A 423 22.37 -4.36 3.17
C SER A 423 23.01 -4.59 4.54
N SER A 424 22.19 -4.56 5.59
CA SER A 424 22.65 -4.67 6.99
C SER A 424 23.21 -6.05 7.32
N ILE A 425 22.55 -7.12 6.86
CA ILE A 425 23.01 -8.50 7.07
C ILE A 425 24.37 -8.69 6.37
N ARG A 426 24.49 -8.27 5.10
CA ARG A 426 25.76 -8.37 4.36
C ARG A 426 26.86 -7.52 5.00
N TYR A 427 26.55 -6.30 5.45
CA TYR A 427 27.48 -5.46 6.19
C TYR A 427 28.01 -6.19 7.43
N MET A 428 27.12 -6.67 8.31
CA MET A 428 27.53 -7.37 9.54
C MET A 428 28.33 -8.65 9.24
N CYS A 429 27.92 -9.44 8.24
CA CYS A 429 28.65 -10.64 7.82
C CYS A 429 30.06 -10.33 7.30
N ASP A 430 30.26 -9.23 6.57
CA ASP A 430 31.58 -8.79 6.10
C ASP A 430 32.50 -8.36 7.25
N ARG A 431 31.93 -7.83 8.35
CA ARG A 431 32.69 -7.54 9.57
C ARG A 431 33.13 -8.83 10.27
N GLY A 432 32.29 -9.86 10.23
CA GLY A 432 32.52 -11.17 10.83
C GLY A 432 31.47 -11.54 11.87
N GLN A 433 31.84 -12.34 12.88
CA GLN A 433 30.94 -12.76 13.96
C GLN A 433 31.21 -11.99 15.27
N CYS A 434 30.19 -11.75 16.09
CA CYS A 434 30.34 -11.04 17.37
C CYS A 434 30.05 -11.88 18.63
N SER A 435 29.85 -13.20 18.49
CA SER A 435 29.43 -14.07 19.60
C SER A 435 30.57 -14.62 20.47
N ASP A 436 31.74 -14.92 19.89
CA ASP A 436 32.89 -15.41 20.65
C ASP A 436 34.20 -14.72 20.24
N PRO A 437 34.83 -13.92 21.13
CA PRO A 437 36.09 -13.24 20.84
C PRO A 437 37.28 -14.17 20.60
N ASN A 438 37.16 -15.46 20.90
CA ASN A 438 38.21 -16.46 20.69
C ASN A 438 38.05 -17.24 19.38
N MET A 439 36.92 -17.08 18.68
CA MET A 439 36.66 -17.72 17.40
C MET A 439 37.19 -16.87 16.24
N PRO A 440 37.49 -17.47 15.06
CA PRO A 440 37.91 -16.73 13.88
C PRO A 440 36.90 -15.64 13.47
N SER A 441 37.41 -14.63 12.77
CA SER A 441 36.61 -13.52 12.23
C SER A 441 35.78 -12.78 13.29
N PHE A 442 36.26 -12.70 14.53
CA PHE A 442 35.57 -11.92 15.56
C PHE A 442 35.60 -10.42 15.24
N HIS A 443 34.45 -9.77 15.29
CA HIS A 443 34.31 -8.32 15.21
C HIS A 443 33.11 -7.85 16.04
N PRO A 444 33.22 -6.77 16.86
CA PRO A 444 32.10 -6.28 17.68
C PRO A 444 30.85 -5.86 16.87
N GLU A 445 31.06 -5.35 15.66
CA GLU A 445 30.02 -4.98 14.68
C GLU A 445 29.60 -6.14 13.77
N GLY A 446 30.08 -7.35 14.06
CA GLY A 446 29.70 -8.56 13.34
C GLY A 446 28.28 -9.02 13.68
N ILE A 447 27.86 -10.09 13.01
CA ILE A 447 26.58 -10.77 13.25
C ILE A 447 26.69 -11.79 14.39
N ASN A 448 25.61 -12.07 15.13
CA ASN A 448 25.66 -13.16 16.09
C ASN A 448 25.61 -14.52 15.39
N LEU A 449 26.39 -15.47 15.91
CA LEU A 449 26.25 -16.87 15.59
C LEU A 449 24.96 -17.40 16.22
N ILE A 450 24.16 -18.10 15.41
CA ILE A 450 22.93 -18.74 15.82
C ILE A 450 23.05 -20.20 15.38
N PRO A 451 23.11 -21.18 16.30
CA PRO A 451 23.25 -22.59 15.95
C PRO A 451 22.23 -23.01 14.90
N ASP A 452 22.68 -23.69 13.84
CA ASP A 452 21.86 -24.14 12.71
C ASP A 452 21.34 -23.05 11.75
N TYR A 453 21.60 -21.75 12.01
CA TYR A 453 21.14 -20.65 11.15
C TYR A 453 22.27 -19.71 10.68
N ILE A 454 23.21 -19.34 11.55
CA ILE A 454 24.29 -18.39 11.26
C ILE A 454 25.61 -18.96 11.80
N GLU A 455 26.53 -19.28 10.89
CA GLU A 455 27.83 -19.88 11.21
C GLU A 455 29.00 -19.21 10.45
N VAL A 456 30.22 -19.42 10.96
CA VAL A 456 31.44 -18.98 10.27
C VAL A 456 31.77 -19.98 9.16
N VAL A 457 31.76 -19.51 7.92
CA VAL A 457 32.26 -20.29 6.77
C VAL A 457 33.79 -20.36 6.87
N THR A 458 34.34 -21.56 7.04
CA THR A 458 35.79 -21.78 7.28
C THR A 458 36.52 -22.44 6.11
N THR A 459 35.89 -22.52 4.93
CA THR A 459 36.39 -23.27 3.76
C THR A 459 36.51 -22.41 2.51
#